data_AF-A0A4R4X394-F1
#
_entry.id   AF-A0A4R4X394-F1
#
_cell.length_a   1.000
_cell.length_b   1.000
_cell.length_c   1.000
_cell.angle_alpha   90.00
_cell.angle_beta   90.00
_cell.angle_gamma   90.00
#
_symmetry.space_group_name_H-M   'P 1'
#
loop_
_entity.id
_entity.type
_entity.pdbx_description
1 polymer ?
#
loop_
_entity_poly.entity_id
_entity_poly.type
_entity_poly.pdbx_seq_one_letter_code
_entity_poly.pdbx_strand_id
1 'polypeptide(L)'
;MRIRSHRQETRRRTRTAKLGLAASALVIALFATGCGGTAAPDESGQHSRVDTTVMRQIDHDYVPAESPEALVKTDRHDVIAAGEVETILQGDEIPMQAGDEQGEQFVLLKVRVTEAFRVRSANQITDGYAYVALWQGPRYNDPQGTPEFSLADWNRAIPAKTPVLLFLAATDEGMRSGLHGVPANAIPLAADVQGVIFEDGGRLLGGLEELEGQWTGIGSMKELTDRVRKQTK
;
A
#
# COMPACT_ATOMS: atom_id res chain seq x y z
N MET A 1 -45.03 -30.98 2.75
CA MET A 1 -43.98 -31.88 3.28
C MET A 1 -43.16 -31.09 4.29
N ARG A 2 -43.33 -31.35 5.59
CA ARG A 2 -42.75 -30.57 6.70
C ARG A 2 -41.45 -31.21 7.16
N ILE A 3 -40.33 -30.51 7.02
CA ILE A 3 -39.03 -30.98 7.52
C ILE A 3 -38.75 -30.30 8.87
N ARG A 4 -38.64 -31.12 9.91
CA ARG A 4 -38.46 -30.72 11.31
C ARG A 4 -37.01 -30.25 11.55
N SER A 5 -36.90 -29.14 12.29
CA SER A 5 -35.70 -28.58 12.88
C SER A 5 -34.96 -29.57 13.79
N HIS A 6 -33.66 -29.73 13.60
CA HIS A 6 -32.78 -30.39 14.56
C HIS A 6 -31.93 -29.33 15.28
N ARG A 7 -32.29 -29.08 16.53
CA ARG A 7 -31.60 -28.23 17.50
C ARG A 7 -30.55 -29.10 18.18
N GLN A 8 -29.27 -28.84 17.95
CA GLN A 8 -28.18 -29.43 18.72
C GLN A 8 -27.57 -28.36 19.63
N GLU A 9 -27.93 -28.51 20.89
CA GLU A 9 -27.41 -27.82 22.05
C GLU A 9 -26.37 -28.76 22.66
N THR A 10 -25.10 -28.36 22.82
CA THR A 10 -24.27 -28.85 23.94
C THR A 10 -22.92 -28.14 24.09
N ARG A 11 -22.73 -27.66 25.33
CA ARG A 11 -21.54 -27.79 26.18
C ARG A 11 -20.38 -26.79 26.01
N ARG A 12 -20.48 -25.78 26.88
CA ARG A 12 -19.38 -25.17 27.66
C ARG A 12 -18.34 -26.20 28.12
N ARG A 13 -17.06 -25.90 27.89
CA ARG A 13 -15.95 -26.39 28.71
C ARG A 13 -15.00 -25.24 29.02
N THR A 14 -15.10 -24.78 30.27
CA THR A 14 -14.12 -23.98 30.99
C THR A 14 -12.82 -24.80 31.17
N ARG A 15 -11.67 -24.24 30.79
CA ARG A 15 -10.36 -24.68 31.28
C ARG A 15 -9.53 -23.47 31.69
N THR A 16 -9.46 -23.28 32.98
CA THR A 16 -8.47 -22.50 33.74
C THR A 16 -7.18 -23.30 33.87
N ALA A 17 -6.03 -22.67 33.59
CA ALA A 17 -4.71 -23.08 34.09
C ALA A 17 -3.81 -21.82 34.12
N LYS A 18 -3.54 -21.27 35.30
CA LYS A 18 -2.27 -21.40 36.09
C LYS A 18 -1.08 -20.73 35.38
N LEU A 19 -0.76 -19.47 35.74
CA LEU A 19 0.24 -19.09 36.76
C LEU A 19 1.57 -19.84 36.62
N GLY A 20 2.53 -19.18 35.99
CA GLY A 20 3.97 -19.49 36.05
C GLY A 20 4.73 -18.19 36.24
N LEU A 21 4.94 -17.82 37.51
CA LEU A 21 5.83 -16.75 37.94
C LEU A 21 7.26 -17.31 37.88
N ALA A 22 8.14 -16.70 37.10
CA ALA A 22 9.58 -16.94 37.19
C ALA A 22 10.28 -15.58 37.30
N ALA A 23 10.67 -15.26 38.53
CA ALA A 23 11.58 -14.19 38.86
C ALA A 23 13.02 -14.71 38.78
N SER A 24 13.89 -13.99 38.09
CA SER A 24 15.35 -13.99 38.26
C SER A 24 15.81 -12.57 37.90
N ALA A 25 16.08 -11.71 38.88
CA ALA A 25 17.40 -11.52 39.49
C ALA A 25 18.46 -11.23 38.42
N LEU A 26 18.77 -9.95 38.19
CA LEU A 26 19.92 -9.24 38.80
C LEU A 26 21.20 -9.61 38.06
N VAL A 27 21.98 -8.61 37.61
CA VAL A 27 23.42 -8.45 37.86
C VAL A 27 24.08 -7.47 36.85
N ILE A 28 24.66 -6.43 37.45
CA ILE A 28 25.86 -5.66 37.08
C ILE A 28 25.74 -4.57 36.00
N ALA A 29 25.80 -3.34 36.51
CA ALA A 29 26.27 -2.14 35.83
C ALA A 29 27.79 -2.21 35.57
N LEU A 30 28.21 -1.82 34.38
CA LEU A 30 29.58 -1.41 34.08
C LEU A 30 29.52 -0.04 33.41
N PHE A 31 30.04 0.95 34.15
CA PHE A 31 30.39 2.26 33.63
C PHE A 31 31.56 2.11 32.67
N ALA A 32 31.36 2.46 31.41
CA ALA A 32 32.45 2.79 30.49
C ALA A 32 32.29 4.26 30.08
N THR A 33 32.96 5.13 30.83
CA THR A 33 33.21 6.52 30.45
C THR A 33 34.25 6.51 29.33
N GLY A 34 33.79 6.32 28.10
CA GLY A 34 34.61 6.45 26.90
C GLY A 34 34.23 7.71 26.14
N CYS A 35 35.01 8.78 26.28
CA CYS A 35 35.07 9.86 25.29
C CYS A 35 35.73 9.30 24.01
N GLY A 36 34.99 8.48 23.28
CA GLY A 36 35.29 8.15 21.89
C GLY A 36 34.25 8.88 21.07
N GLY A 37 34.68 9.90 20.31
CA GLY A 37 33.85 10.50 19.29
C GLY A 37 33.57 9.48 18.19
N THR A 38 32.60 8.60 18.43
CA THR A 38 31.91 7.87 17.39
C THR A 38 31.15 8.93 16.62
N ALA A 39 31.74 9.41 15.52
CA ALA A 39 30.96 10.04 14.48
C ALA A 39 29.80 9.07 14.21
N ALA A 40 28.59 9.50 14.55
CA ALA A 40 27.39 8.76 14.17
C ALA A 40 27.52 8.48 12.67
N PRO A 41 27.26 7.26 12.20
CA PRO A 41 27.13 7.05 10.77
C PRO A 41 26.14 8.11 10.30
N ASP A 42 26.61 8.92 9.36
CA ASP A 42 25.77 9.91 8.70
C ASP A 42 24.71 9.06 7.98
N GLU A 43 23.57 8.83 8.64
CA GLU A 43 22.33 8.36 8.03
C GLU A 43 21.75 9.48 7.15
N SER A 44 22.62 10.20 6.42
CA SER A 44 22.27 10.93 5.23
C SER A 44 21.88 9.86 4.19
N GLY A 45 20.66 9.37 4.37
CA GLY A 45 20.07 8.26 3.66
C GLY A 45 20.31 8.42 2.17
N GLN A 46 21.12 7.53 1.62
CA GLN A 46 20.93 7.08 0.25
C GLN A 46 19.55 6.41 0.22
N HIS A 47 18.50 7.21 0.13
CA HIS A 47 17.22 6.75 -0.34
C HIS A 47 17.53 6.08 -1.68
N SER A 48 17.27 4.77 -1.73
CA SER A 48 17.42 4.03 -2.97
C SER A 48 16.48 4.69 -3.97
N ARG A 49 17.00 4.98 -5.16
CA ARG A 49 16.28 5.70 -6.21
C ARG A 49 14.96 4.99 -6.50
N VAL A 50 13.88 5.76 -6.63
CA VAL A 50 12.57 5.20 -6.97
C VAL A 50 12.55 4.85 -8.46
N ASP A 51 12.13 3.62 -8.77
CA ASP A 51 11.93 3.12 -10.12
C ASP A 51 10.45 2.74 -10.30
N THR A 52 9.76 3.43 -11.19
CA THR A 52 8.33 3.23 -11.44
C THR A 52 8.07 2.28 -12.60
N THR A 53 9.09 1.76 -13.27
CA THR A 53 8.93 0.84 -14.41
C THR A 53 8.12 -0.40 -14.06
N VAL A 54 8.25 -0.92 -12.84
CA VAL A 54 7.45 -2.05 -12.33
C VAL A 54 5.94 -1.77 -12.29
N MET A 55 5.51 -0.51 -12.37
CA MET A 55 4.09 -0.11 -12.39
C MET A 55 3.57 0.19 -13.80
N ARG A 56 4.45 0.43 -14.78
CA ARG A 56 4.10 0.95 -16.11
C ARG A 56 3.91 -0.19 -17.11
N GLN A 57 2.83 -0.94 -16.95
CA GLN A 57 2.71 -2.21 -17.66
C GLN A 57 1.48 -2.32 -18.57
N ILE A 58 0.57 -1.35 -18.52
CA ILE A 58 -0.64 -1.34 -19.37
C ILE A 58 -0.84 0.07 -19.93
N ASP A 59 -1.11 0.15 -21.23
CA ASP A 59 -1.61 1.38 -21.85
C ASP A 59 -3.06 1.60 -21.45
N HIS A 60 -3.34 2.73 -20.80
CA HIS A 60 -4.69 3.11 -20.43
C HIS A 60 -5.26 4.11 -21.45
N ASP A 61 -6.46 3.85 -21.98
CA ASP A 61 -7.22 4.87 -22.70
C ASP A 61 -7.95 5.74 -21.68
N TYR A 62 -7.38 6.92 -21.38
CA TYR A 62 -7.97 7.88 -20.44
C TYR A 62 -7.66 9.32 -20.85
N VAL A 63 -8.50 10.24 -20.38
CA VAL A 63 -8.23 11.67 -20.51
C VAL A 63 -7.47 12.12 -19.26
N PRO A 64 -6.20 12.52 -19.38
CA PRO A 64 -5.41 12.92 -18.22
C PRO A 64 -5.93 14.22 -17.62
N ALA A 65 -5.97 14.28 -16.29
CA ALA A 65 -6.19 15.51 -15.56
C ALA A 65 -4.98 16.43 -15.76
N GLU A 66 -5.24 17.65 -16.25
CA GLU A 66 -4.20 18.64 -16.56
C GLU A 66 -3.43 19.13 -15.32
N SER A 67 -3.97 18.90 -14.11
CA SER A 67 -3.42 19.36 -12.84
C SER A 67 -3.88 18.50 -11.66
N PRO A 68 -3.17 18.53 -10.52
CA PRO A 68 -3.63 17.91 -9.28
C PRO A 68 -5.00 18.42 -8.84
N GLU A 69 -5.28 19.71 -9.00
CA GLU A 69 -6.56 20.31 -8.61
C GLU A 69 -7.71 19.77 -9.44
N ALA A 70 -7.49 19.57 -10.75
CA ALA A 70 -8.48 18.95 -11.62
C ALA A 70 -8.76 17.51 -11.17
N LEU A 71 -7.71 16.74 -10.83
CA LEU A 71 -7.85 15.37 -10.37
C LEU A 71 -8.63 15.27 -9.05
N VAL A 72 -8.31 16.12 -8.05
CA VAL A 72 -9.02 16.18 -6.76
C VAL A 72 -10.52 16.42 -6.93
N LYS A 73 -10.91 17.23 -7.91
CA LYS A 73 -12.32 17.62 -8.14
C LYS A 73 -13.15 16.52 -8.79
N THR A 74 -12.51 15.44 -9.25
CA THR A 74 -13.27 14.31 -9.79
C THR A 74 -13.92 13.52 -8.66
N ASP A 75 -15.11 12.96 -8.93
CA ASP A 75 -15.88 12.16 -7.96
C ASP A 75 -15.51 10.67 -7.96
N ARG A 76 -14.50 10.30 -8.75
CA ARG A 76 -13.99 8.92 -8.89
C ARG A 76 -13.08 8.48 -7.74
N HIS A 77 -12.60 9.40 -6.90
CA HIS A 77 -11.75 9.06 -5.76
C HIS A 77 -12.52 8.99 -4.46
N ASP A 78 -12.48 7.80 -3.85
CA ASP A 78 -13.00 7.60 -2.51
C ASP A 78 -11.96 7.96 -1.44
N VAL A 79 -10.68 7.81 -1.76
CA VAL A 79 -9.56 8.19 -0.89
C VAL A 79 -8.60 9.10 -1.63
N ILE A 80 -8.23 10.21 -0.98
CA ILE A 80 -7.08 11.04 -1.36
C ILE A 80 -6.23 11.20 -0.10
N ALA A 81 -4.99 10.71 -0.13
CA ALA A 81 -4.14 10.65 1.06
C ALA A 81 -2.66 10.75 0.72
N ALA A 82 -1.88 11.35 1.61
CA ALA A 82 -0.42 11.33 1.59
C ALA A 82 0.13 10.42 2.68
N GLY A 83 1.29 9.86 2.42
CA GLY A 83 1.92 8.94 3.34
C GLY A 83 3.31 8.53 2.89
N GLU A 84 3.74 7.41 3.45
CA GLU A 84 5.01 6.78 3.12
C GLU A 84 4.77 5.31 2.86
N VAL A 85 5.47 4.76 1.87
CA VAL A 85 5.47 3.32 1.63
C VAL A 85 6.04 2.61 2.85
N GLU A 86 5.29 1.67 3.42
CA GLU A 86 5.79 0.84 4.52
C GLU A 86 6.46 -0.42 3.96
N THR A 87 5.77 -1.11 3.06
CA THR A 87 6.26 -2.33 2.41
C THR A 87 5.36 -2.69 1.22
N ILE A 88 5.80 -3.63 0.41
CA ILE A 88 4.99 -4.24 -0.65
C ILE A 88 4.75 -5.70 -0.27
N LEU A 89 3.48 -6.09 -0.29
CA LEU A 89 3.04 -7.44 0.02
C LEU A 89 2.65 -8.17 -1.27
N GLN A 90 2.75 -9.50 -1.23
CA GLN A 90 2.15 -10.32 -2.28
C GLN A 90 0.63 -10.20 -2.19
N GLY A 91 -0.01 -9.81 -3.28
CA GLY A 91 -1.46 -9.87 -3.43
C GLY A 91 -1.89 -11.24 -3.97
N ASP A 92 -3.19 -11.43 -4.07
CA ASP A 92 -3.75 -12.65 -4.65
C ASP A 92 -3.79 -12.56 -6.17
N GLU A 93 -4.00 -13.72 -6.76
CA GLU A 93 -4.36 -13.87 -8.16
C GLU A 93 -5.87 -13.74 -8.31
N ILE A 94 -6.32 -12.83 -9.18
CA ILE A 94 -7.74 -12.57 -9.42
C ILE A 94 -8.08 -13.04 -10.83
N PRO A 95 -9.00 -14.00 -11.00
CA PRO A 95 -9.42 -14.44 -12.33
C PRO A 95 -10.09 -13.28 -13.07
N MET A 96 -9.72 -13.04 -14.33
CA MET A 96 -10.34 -11.99 -15.15
C MET A 96 -11.78 -12.37 -15.51
N GLN A 97 -12.02 -13.67 -15.72
CA GLN A 97 -13.33 -14.26 -16.00
C GLN A 97 -13.51 -15.57 -15.24
N ALA A 98 -14.77 -15.92 -14.97
CA ALA A 98 -15.10 -17.19 -14.34
C ALA A 98 -14.67 -18.37 -15.24
N GLY A 99 -13.74 -19.19 -14.76
CA GLY A 99 -13.22 -20.34 -15.49
C GLY A 99 -11.85 -20.14 -16.12
N ASP A 100 -11.24 -18.95 -15.97
CA ASP A 100 -9.85 -18.75 -16.38
C ASP A 100 -8.91 -19.65 -15.55
N GLU A 101 -8.02 -20.34 -16.24
CA GLU A 101 -7.01 -21.20 -15.60
C GLU A 101 -5.95 -20.38 -14.86
N GLN A 102 -5.75 -19.13 -15.29
CA GLN A 102 -4.83 -18.17 -14.69
C GLN A 102 -5.50 -16.79 -14.62
N GLY A 103 -5.45 -16.18 -13.45
CA GLY A 103 -5.85 -14.80 -13.21
C GLY A 103 -4.69 -13.82 -13.31
N GLU A 104 -5.03 -12.55 -13.13
CA GLU A 104 -4.07 -11.47 -12.98
C GLU A 104 -3.46 -11.51 -11.59
N GLN A 105 -2.13 -11.46 -11.51
CA GLN A 105 -1.41 -11.39 -10.26
C GLN A 105 -1.32 -9.94 -9.78
N PHE A 106 -1.63 -9.71 -8.50
CA PHE A 106 -1.46 -8.40 -7.88
C PHE A 106 -0.38 -8.39 -6.81
N VAL A 107 0.18 -7.21 -6.57
CA VAL A 107 0.89 -6.83 -5.35
C VAL A 107 0.08 -5.80 -4.59
N LEU A 108 0.41 -5.62 -3.30
CA LEU A 108 -0.17 -4.59 -2.47
C LEU A 108 0.88 -3.63 -1.98
N LEU A 109 0.75 -2.37 -2.40
CA LEU A 109 1.50 -1.28 -1.81
C LEU A 109 0.85 -0.89 -0.48
N LYS A 110 1.48 -1.26 0.64
CA LYS A 110 1.04 -0.88 1.98
C LYS A 110 1.62 0.49 2.32
N VAL A 111 0.77 1.50 2.43
CA VAL A 111 1.17 2.88 2.68
C VAL A 111 0.72 3.32 4.07
N ARG A 112 1.67 3.77 4.89
CA ARG A 112 1.38 4.42 6.17
C ARG A 112 0.87 5.83 5.89
N VAL A 113 -0.41 6.07 6.14
CA VAL A 113 -1.03 7.36 5.89
C VAL A 113 -0.62 8.35 6.96
N THR A 114 -0.03 9.47 6.54
CA THR A 114 0.34 10.59 7.42
C THR A 114 -0.68 11.72 7.37
N GLU A 115 -1.35 11.88 6.23
CA GLU A 115 -2.40 12.87 6.04
C GLU A 115 -3.49 12.32 5.11
N ALA A 116 -4.75 12.41 5.54
CA ALA A 116 -5.90 12.04 4.72
C ALA A 116 -6.67 13.31 4.33
N PHE A 117 -6.81 13.56 3.03
CA PHE A 117 -7.53 14.72 2.48
C PHE A 117 -8.99 14.39 2.18
N ARG A 118 -9.27 13.14 1.80
CA ARG A 118 -10.61 12.61 1.54
C ARG A 118 -10.64 11.12 1.88
N VAL A 119 -11.67 10.67 2.59
CA VAL A 119 -11.94 9.25 2.88
C VAL A 119 -13.45 9.07 2.95
N ARG A 120 -14.04 8.25 2.07
CA ARG A 120 -15.50 8.02 2.06
C ARG A 120 -15.96 6.98 3.07
N SER A 121 -15.12 6.02 3.43
CA SER A 121 -15.44 4.98 4.41
C SER A 121 -14.26 4.66 5.32
N ALA A 122 -14.52 4.45 6.61
CA ALA A 122 -13.50 4.25 7.63
C ALA A 122 -12.62 3.00 7.41
N ASN A 123 -13.11 1.99 6.69
CA ASN A 123 -12.35 0.77 6.37
C ASN A 123 -11.38 0.92 5.19
N GLN A 124 -11.40 2.05 4.49
CA GLN A 124 -10.47 2.34 3.39
C GLN A 124 -9.08 2.76 3.89
N ILE A 125 -9.00 3.24 5.14
CA ILE A 125 -7.74 3.44 5.87
C ILE A 125 -7.86 2.68 7.19
N THR A 126 -7.23 1.52 7.27
CA THR A 126 -7.32 0.63 8.43
C THR A 126 -6.01 0.64 9.20
N ASP A 127 -6.09 0.89 10.51
CA ASP A 127 -4.94 1.00 11.42
C ASP A 127 -3.88 2.01 10.95
N GLY A 128 -4.32 3.08 10.27
CA GLY A 128 -3.44 4.11 9.71
C GLY A 128 -2.77 3.72 8.38
N TYR A 129 -3.21 2.65 7.74
CA TYR A 129 -2.67 2.20 6.45
C TYR A 129 -3.72 2.19 5.35
N ALA A 130 -3.31 2.59 4.14
CA ALA A 130 -3.99 2.29 2.89
C ALA A 130 -3.30 1.10 2.20
N TYR A 131 -4.08 0.22 1.59
CA TYR A 131 -3.58 -0.94 0.84
C TYR A 131 -3.98 -0.75 -0.62
N VAL A 132 -3.01 -0.46 -1.48
CA VAL A 132 -3.26 -0.19 -2.90
C VAL A 132 -2.95 -1.46 -3.69
N ALA A 133 -3.96 -2.01 -4.36
CA ALA A 133 -3.80 -3.13 -5.27
C ALA A 133 -3.21 -2.64 -6.59
N LEU A 134 -2.09 -3.23 -6.99
CA LEU A 134 -1.39 -2.92 -8.23
C LEU A 134 -1.15 -4.23 -8.98
N TRP A 135 -1.39 -4.23 -10.29
CA TRP A 135 -1.08 -5.38 -11.11
C TRP A 135 0.44 -5.64 -11.09
N GLN A 136 0.84 -6.88 -10.83
CA GLN A 136 2.25 -7.26 -10.71
C GLN A 136 2.95 -7.32 -12.06
N GLY A 137 2.16 -7.43 -13.14
CA GLY A 137 2.64 -7.51 -14.50
C GLY A 137 2.21 -8.76 -15.24
N PRO A 138 2.59 -8.87 -16.53
CA PRO A 138 2.31 -10.07 -17.30
C PRO A 138 3.09 -11.24 -16.71
N ARG A 139 2.65 -12.43 -17.05
CA ARG A 139 3.31 -13.68 -16.66
C ARG A 139 4.03 -14.26 -17.86
N TYR A 140 5.20 -14.83 -17.63
CA TYR A 140 5.87 -15.63 -18.64
C TYR A 140 5.03 -16.87 -18.96
N ASN A 141 5.08 -17.30 -20.22
CA ASN A 141 4.47 -18.55 -20.66
C ASN A 141 5.35 -19.75 -20.23
N ASP A 142 5.49 -19.91 -18.91
CA ASP A 142 6.13 -21.05 -18.26
C ASP A 142 5.09 -21.84 -17.46
N PRO A 143 5.37 -23.10 -17.06
CA PRO A 143 4.41 -23.91 -16.33
C PRO A 143 4.01 -23.35 -14.96
N GLN A 144 4.75 -22.38 -14.44
CA GLN A 144 4.53 -21.75 -13.14
C GLN A 144 3.76 -20.42 -13.26
N GLY A 145 3.60 -19.88 -14.47
CA GLY A 145 3.04 -18.56 -14.72
C GLY A 145 3.82 -17.47 -14.00
N THR A 146 5.15 -17.51 -14.04
CA THR A 146 6.00 -16.59 -13.26
C THR A 146 5.73 -15.13 -13.65
N PRO A 147 5.39 -14.22 -12.72
CA PRO A 147 5.26 -12.80 -13.02
C PRO A 147 6.56 -12.20 -13.54
N GLU A 148 6.48 -11.26 -14.49
CA GLU A 148 7.64 -10.55 -15.06
C GLU A 148 8.48 -9.89 -13.98
N PHE A 149 7.83 -9.28 -12.97
CA PHE A 149 8.49 -8.66 -11.84
C PHE A 149 8.22 -9.44 -10.56
N SER A 150 9.29 -9.84 -9.88
CA SER A 150 9.18 -10.49 -8.57
C SER A 150 8.83 -9.48 -7.47
N LEU A 151 8.33 -9.96 -6.33
CA LEU A 151 8.12 -9.11 -5.16
C LEU A 151 9.42 -8.42 -4.69
N ALA A 152 10.58 -9.05 -4.93
CA ALA A 152 11.88 -8.47 -4.60
C ALA A 152 12.22 -7.30 -5.54
N ASP A 153 11.85 -7.37 -6.81
CA ASP A 153 12.04 -6.28 -7.76
C ASP A 153 11.17 -5.09 -7.39
N TRP A 154 9.91 -5.33 -7.04
CA TRP A 154 9.01 -4.31 -6.49
C TRP A 154 9.58 -3.61 -5.25
N ASN A 155 10.03 -4.38 -4.25
CA ASN A 155 10.60 -3.79 -3.02
C ASN A 155 11.91 -3.02 -3.26
N ARG A 156 12.69 -3.40 -4.28
CA ARG A 156 13.89 -2.65 -4.70
C ARG A 156 13.51 -1.36 -5.41
N ALA A 157 12.51 -1.44 -6.28
CA ALA A 157 12.04 -0.35 -7.13
C ALA A 157 11.33 0.75 -6.33
N ILE A 158 10.50 0.37 -5.36
CA ILE A 158 9.81 1.29 -4.45
C ILE A 158 10.20 0.97 -3.00
N PRO A 159 11.30 1.56 -2.50
CA PRO A 159 11.77 1.32 -1.14
C PRO A 159 10.78 1.77 -0.07
N ALA A 160 10.90 1.20 1.13
CA ALA A 160 10.20 1.72 2.30
C ALA A 160 10.59 3.18 2.59
N LYS A 161 9.68 3.90 3.23
CA LYS A 161 9.75 5.34 3.54
C LYS A 161 9.73 6.26 2.33
N THR A 162 9.53 5.73 1.12
CA THR A 162 9.28 6.56 -0.08
C THR A 162 8.01 7.39 0.14
N PRO A 163 8.08 8.74 0.08
CA PRO A 163 6.90 9.59 0.16
C PRO A 163 5.97 9.35 -1.01
N VAL A 164 4.67 9.29 -0.75
CA VAL A 164 3.66 9.03 -1.77
C VAL A 164 2.38 9.83 -1.54
N LEU A 165 1.78 10.32 -2.62
CA LEU A 165 0.41 10.82 -2.66
C LEU A 165 -0.44 9.85 -3.48
N LEU A 166 -1.62 9.53 -2.95
CA LEU A 166 -2.54 8.54 -3.46
C LEU A 166 -3.89 9.19 -3.80
N PHE A 167 -4.42 8.87 -4.98
CA PHE A 167 -5.80 9.06 -5.41
C PHE A 167 -6.39 7.70 -5.75
N LEU A 168 -7.30 7.22 -4.91
CA LEU A 168 -7.75 5.83 -4.94
C LEU A 168 -9.26 5.72 -5.03
N ALA A 169 -9.71 4.69 -5.74
CA ALA A 169 -11.10 4.27 -5.83
C ALA A 169 -11.30 2.94 -5.09
N ALA A 170 -12.53 2.64 -4.70
CA ALA A 170 -12.89 1.31 -4.24
C ALA A 170 -12.60 0.26 -5.31
N THR A 171 -12.05 -0.88 -4.88
CA THR A 171 -11.96 -2.07 -5.74
C THR A 171 -13.32 -2.74 -5.89
N ASP A 172 -13.45 -3.47 -7.00
CA ASP A 172 -14.55 -4.41 -7.23
C ASP A 172 -14.58 -5.50 -6.14
N GLU A 173 -15.75 -6.09 -5.92
CA GLU A 173 -15.96 -7.06 -4.84
C GLU A 173 -15.01 -8.27 -4.92
N GLY A 174 -14.57 -8.65 -6.12
CA GLY A 174 -13.63 -9.76 -6.34
C GLY A 174 -12.27 -9.56 -5.69
N MET A 175 -11.79 -8.32 -5.50
CA MET A 175 -10.49 -8.06 -4.84
C MET A 175 -10.59 -8.02 -3.31
N ARG A 176 -11.79 -8.03 -2.74
CA ARG A 176 -12.00 -7.82 -1.30
C ARG A 176 -11.77 -9.07 -0.46
N SER A 177 -11.78 -10.25 -1.07
CA SER A 177 -11.61 -11.52 -0.38
C SER A 177 -10.24 -12.11 -0.67
N GLY A 178 -9.35 -12.13 0.32
CA GLY A 178 -8.26 -13.11 0.36
C GLY A 178 -6.86 -12.59 0.65
N LEU A 179 -6.60 -11.28 0.50
CA LEU A 179 -5.22 -10.82 0.40
C LEU A 179 -4.39 -11.14 1.65
N HIS A 180 -3.38 -11.98 1.46
CA HIS A 180 -2.46 -12.37 2.52
C HIS A 180 -1.73 -11.14 3.11
N GLY A 181 -1.77 -11.01 4.44
CA GLY A 181 -1.09 -9.92 5.14
C GLY A 181 -1.88 -8.61 5.26
N VAL A 182 -3.12 -8.58 4.78
CA VAL A 182 -4.06 -7.46 4.97
C VAL A 182 -4.99 -7.76 6.16
N PRO A 183 -5.26 -6.79 7.05
CA PRO A 183 -6.25 -6.95 8.11
C PRO A 183 -7.62 -7.32 7.54
N ALA A 184 -8.35 -8.23 8.19
CA ALA A 184 -9.62 -8.76 7.68
C ALA A 184 -10.72 -7.69 7.45
N ASN A 185 -10.60 -6.53 8.08
CA ASN A 185 -11.51 -5.39 7.94
C ASN A 185 -11.00 -4.32 6.96
N ALA A 186 -9.78 -4.42 6.45
CA ALA A 186 -9.24 -3.47 5.49
C ALA A 186 -9.77 -3.77 4.09
N ILE A 187 -10.05 -2.71 3.33
CA ILE A 187 -10.47 -2.83 1.93
C ILE A 187 -9.29 -2.43 1.04
N PRO A 188 -8.83 -3.32 0.14
CA PRO A 188 -7.87 -2.97 -0.90
C PRO A 188 -8.48 -1.92 -1.84
N LEU A 189 -7.69 -0.95 -2.26
CA LEU A 189 -8.11 0.15 -3.11
C LEU A 189 -7.41 0.10 -4.46
N ALA A 190 -8.11 0.49 -5.51
CA ALA A 190 -7.54 0.61 -6.84
C ALA A 190 -6.92 2.01 -6.99
N ALA A 191 -5.71 2.07 -7.53
CA ALA A 191 -5.12 3.34 -7.90
C ALA A 191 -5.81 3.91 -9.14
N ASP A 192 -6.04 5.21 -9.12
CA ASP A 192 -6.26 5.96 -10.36
C ASP A 192 -5.01 5.85 -11.25
N VAL A 193 -5.19 5.90 -12.57
CA VAL A 193 -4.08 5.90 -13.54
C VAL A 193 -3.08 7.02 -13.26
N GLN A 194 -3.53 8.22 -12.86
CA GLN A 194 -2.65 9.31 -12.38
C GLN A 194 -2.59 9.39 -10.85
N GLY A 195 -2.93 8.31 -10.17
CA GLY A 195 -3.26 8.30 -8.76
C GLY A 195 -2.15 7.91 -7.81
N VAL A 196 -1.00 7.46 -8.30
CA VAL A 196 0.14 7.14 -7.45
C VAL A 196 1.28 8.06 -7.82
N ILE A 197 1.65 8.95 -6.92
CA ILE A 197 2.73 9.92 -7.13
C ILE A 197 3.77 9.71 -6.04
N PHE A 198 5.00 9.41 -6.42
CA PHE A 198 6.14 9.30 -5.51
C PHE A 198 6.99 10.57 -5.55
N GLU A 199 7.81 10.75 -4.52
CA GLU A 199 8.91 11.71 -4.52
C GLU A 199 10.26 10.99 -4.44
N ASP A 200 11.20 11.41 -5.28
CA ASP A 200 12.57 10.92 -5.29
C ASP A 200 13.53 12.09 -5.56
N GLY A 201 14.43 12.35 -4.60
CA GLY A 201 15.41 13.43 -4.71
C GLY A 201 14.81 14.83 -4.95
N GLY A 202 13.60 15.10 -4.43
CA GLY A 202 12.88 16.36 -4.67
C GLY A 202 12.24 16.46 -6.05
N ARG A 203 12.08 15.35 -6.77
CA ARG A 203 11.32 15.27 -8.01
C ARG A 203 10.09 14.39 -7.81
N LEU A 204 8.97 14.81 -8.37
CA LEU A 204 7.78 13.98 -8.41
C LEU A 204 7.84 12.99 -9.57
N LEU A 205 7.41 11.77 -9.31
CA LEU A 205 7.33 10.67 -10.27
C LEU A 205 5.90 10.11 -10.23
N GLY A 206 5.30 9.94 -11.40
CA GLY A 206 4.06 9.18 -11.50
C GLY A 206 4.37 7.69 -11.53
N GLY A 207 3.54 6.91 -10.84
CA GLY A 207 3.68 5.47 -10.71
C GLY A 207 3.23 4.75 -11.97
N LEU A 208 1.92 4.69 -12.20
CA LEU A 208 1.31 4.00 -13.34
C LEU A 208 1.58 4.74 -14.66
N GLU A 209 1.65 6.07 -14.62
CA GLU A 209 1.86 6.94 -15.79
C GLU A 209 2.95 7.98 -15.54
N GLU A 210 3.50 8.53 -16.62
CA GLU A 210 4.38 9.69 -16.50
C GLU A 210 3.60 10.94 -16.10
N LEU A 211 4.23 11.81 -15.30
CA LEU A 211 3.65 13.12 -15.00
C LEU A 211 3.92 14.06 -16.15
N GLU A 212 2.87 14.73 -16.62
CA GLU A 212 2.94 15.66 -17.75
C GLU A 212 2.30 17.02 -17.40
N GLY A 213 2.47 18.02 -18.28
CA GLY A 213 1.82 19.31 -18.13
C GLY A 213 2.14 19.99 -16.79
N GLN A 214 1.10 20.46 -16.08
CA GLN A 214 1.29 21.22 -14.83
C GLN A 214 1.85 20.38 -13.68
N TRP A 215 1.80 19.04 -13.76
CA TRP A 215 2.38 18.15 -12.75
C TRP A 215 3.90 18.29 -12.67
N THR A 216 4.55 18.49 -13.82
CA THR A 216 6.01 18.64 -13.92
C THR A 216 6.54 19.93 -13.30
N GLY A 217 5.66 20.92 -13.10
CA GLY A 217 6.01 22.20 -12.48
C GLY A 217 6.03 22.18 -10.95
N ILE A 218 5.65 21.05 -10.32
CA ILE A 218 5.56 20.91 -8.87
C ILE A 218 6.87 20.35 -8.34
N GLY A 219 7.54 21.10 -7.48
CA GLY A 219 8.92 20.82 -7.09
C GLY A 219 9.10 19.91 -5.89
N SER A 220 8.02 19.47 -5.23
CA SER A 220 8.11 18.55 -4.08
C SER A 220 6.77 17.93 -3.70
N MET A 221 6.82 16.85 -2.92
CA MET A 221 5.63 16.24 -2.31
C MET A 221 4.93 17.20 -1.36
N LYS A 222 5.70 18.03 -0.64
CA LYS A 222 5.14 19.06 0.25
C LYS A 222 4.31 20.09 -0.53
N GLU A 223 4.84 20.58 -1.65
CA GLU A 223 4.09 21.52 -2.50
C GLU A 223 2.81 20.87 -3.05
N LEU A 224 2.91 19.64 -3.54
CA LEU A 224 1.77 18.89 -4.07
C LEU A 224 0.67 18.70 -3.00
N THR A 225 1.04 18.24 -1.81
CA THR A 225 0.11 18.05 -0.69
C THR A 225 -0.53 19.36 -0.24
N ASP A 226 0.23 20.46 -0.18
CA ASP A 226 -0.31 21.80 0.13
C ASP A 226 -1.33 22.26 -0.92
N ARG A 227 -1.13 21.95 -2.20
CA ARG A 227 -2.08 22.23 -3.29
C ARG A 227 -3.36 21.40 -3.15
N VAL A 228 -3.23 20.09 -2.93
CA VAL A 228 -4.36 19.17 -2.73
C VAL A 228 -5.19 19.55 -1.50
N ARG A 229 -4.53 19.92 -0.40
CA ARG A 229 -5.19 20.37 0.84
C ARG A 229 -6.08 21.60 0.61
N LYS A 230 -5.71 22.51 -0.30
CA LYS A 230 -6.52 23.70 -0.61
C LYS A 230 -7.80 23.39 -1.37
N GLN A 231 -7.88 22.25 -2.05
CA GLN A 231 -9.04 21.85 -2.84
C GLN A 231 -10.04 20.98 -2.06
N THR A 232 -9.65 20.47 -0.89
CA THR A 232 -10.43 19.53 -0.07
C THR A 232 -11.04 20.15 1.18
N LYS A 233 -10.76 21.43 1.44
CA LYS A 233 -11.41 22.25 2.47
C LYS A 233 -12.65 22.94 1.92
#